data_AF-A0A7S0Y1N8-F1
#
_entry.id   AF-A0A7S0Y1N8-F1
#
_cell.length_a   1.000
_cell.length_b   1.000
_cell.length_c   1.000
_cell.angle_alpha   90.00
_cell.angle_beta   90.00
_cell.angle_gamma   90.00
#
_symmetry.space_group_name_H-M   'P 1'
#
loop_
_entity.id
_entity.type
_entity.pdbx_description
1 polymer ?
#
loop_
_entity_poly.entity_id
_entity_poly.type
_entity_poly.pdbx_seq_one_letter_code
_entity_poly.pdbx_strand_id
1 'polypeptide(L)'
;EETKTTVVTQKKPKAEAKKPSKKEGGGGGGGKKSKDEGEIQNGFSLFCKSNQDKVMATNQGISTSQMVAVLVEMWTKLSPEKQAKFDKKAEELKKAKKEENEEAARAKQQAKEKKRKREEEEESSSDEETNHDYCDSCGKGGDLVCCDGCPASYHTSCLNVKSPEDLPDPWYCSGCVLRRSGGRKEASKEEKRRIKMEERERKEARRREKG
;
A
#
# COMPACT_ATOMS: atom_id res chain seq x y z
N GLU A 1 -32.45 -37.94 -20.82
CA GLU A 1 -31.72 -39.22 -20.70
C GLU A 1 -30.27 -38.93 -20.38
N GLU A 2 -29.84 -39.32 -19.18
CA GLU A 2 -28.49 -39.07 -18.68
C GLU A 2 -27.53 -40.12 -19.25
N THR A 3 -26.64 -39.70 -20.14
CA THR A 3 -25.57 -40.58 -20.65
C THR A 3 -24.48 -40.71 -19.60
N LYS A 4 -24.54 -41.80 -18.83
CA LYS A 4 -23.51 -42.22 -17.89
C LYS A 4 -22.33 -42.82 -18.67
N THR A 5 -21.28 -42.03 -18.90
CA THR A 5 -20.07 -42.49 -19.60
C THR A 5 -19.06 -43.07 -18.62
N THR A 6 -19.07 -44.40 -18.49
CA THR A 6 -18.01 -45.18 -17.82
C THR A 6 -16.80 -45.25 -18.75
N VAL A 7 -15.63 -44.74 -18.35
CA VAL A 7 -14.42 -44.80 -19.18
C VAL A 7 -13.65 -46.07 -18.84
N VAL A 8 -13.78 -47.06 -19.73
CA VAL A 8 -12.95 -48.28 -19.76
C VAL A 8 -11.55 -47.92 -20.25
N THR A 9 -10.53 -48.30 -19.49
CA THR A 9 -9.12 -48.14 -19.85
C THR A 9 -8.77 -49.07 -21.02
N GLN A 10 -8.58 -48.56 -22.23
CA GLN A 10 -8.00 -49.33 -23.34
C GLN A 10 -6.82 -48.57 -23.97
N LYS A 11 -5.72 -49.31 -24.18
CA LYS A 11 -4.45 -48.85 -24.75
C LYS A 11 -4.58 -48.54 -26.27
N LYS A 12 -4.08 -47.35 -26.63
CA LYS A 12 -3.59 -46.77 -27.91
C LYS A 12 -3.49 -47.64 -29.17
N PRO A 13 -3.74 -47.05 -30.36
CA PRO A 13 -2.69 -46.92 -31.38
C PRO A 13 -2.46 -45.46 -31.86
N LYS A 14 -1.28 -45.22 -32.46
CA LYS A 14 -0.77 -43.93 -32.96
C LYS A 14 -1.49 -43.49 -34.26
N ALA A 15 -1.74 -42.19 -34.41
CA ALA A 15 -1.89 -41.53 -35.71
C ALA A 15 -1.36 -40.08 -35.62
N GLU A 16 -0.75 -39.61 -36.71
CA GLU A 16 0.08 -38.41 -36.83
C GLU A 16 -0.70 -37.12 -37.18
N ALA A 17 -0.06 -35.99 -36.85
CA ALA A 17 -0.19 -34.62 -37.38
C ALA A 17 -1.53 -33.86 -37.10
N LYS A 18 -1.55 -32.57 -36.73
CA LYS A 18 -0.68 -31.43 -37.02
C LYS A 18 -0.58 -30.46 -35.83
N LYS A 19 0.62 -29.91 -35.60
CA LYS A 19 0.88 -28.76 -34.72
C LYS A 19 0.35 -27.45 -35.35
N PRO A 20 0.02 -26.44 -34.54
CA PRO A 20 0.40 -25.07 -34.86
C PRO A 20 1.36 -24.48 -33.81
N SER A 21 2.13 -23.50 -34.28
CA SER A 21 3.44 -23.06 -33.82
C SER A 21 3.58 -22.63 -32.36
N LYS A 22 4.64 -23.20 -31.78
CA LYS A 22 5.63 -22.62 -30.87
C LYS A 22 5.81 -21.09 -31.05
N LYS A 23 5.64 -20.32 -29.98
CA LYS A 23 6.37 -19.05 -29.79
C LYS A 23 7.23 -19.21 -28.54
N GLU A 24 8.53 -19.04 -28.74
CA GLU A 24 9.60 -19.30 -27.78
C GLU A 24 9.81 -18.15 -26.79
N GLY A 25 10.45 -18.52 -25.67
CA GLY A 25 10.86 -17.69 -24.54
C GLY A 25 10.38 -18.39 -23.26
N GLY A 26 11.16 -19.14 -22.49
CA GLY A 26 12.59 -19.06 -22.21
C GLY A 26 12.72 -18.84 -20.69
N GLY A 27 13.42 -19.74 -19.99
CA GLY A 27 13.80 -19.55 -18.58
C GLY A 27 13.22 -20.60 -17.62
N GLY A 28 14.11 -21.43 -17.07
CA GLY A 28 13.79 -22.46 -16.08
C GLY A 28 13.74 -21.96 -14.64
N GLY A 29 13.80 -22.92 -13.72
CA GLY A 29 14.06 -22.68 -12.31
C GLY A 29 12.93 -23.12 -11.39
N GLY A 30 13.19 -24.18 -10.62
CA GLY A 30 12.40 -24.49 -9.44
C GLY A 30 12.44 -23.31 -8.46
N GLY A 31 11.30 -23.00 -7.86
CA GLY A 31 11.18 -21.86 -6.96
C GLY A 31 9.88 -21.91 -6.17
N LYS A 32 10.04 -21.88 -4.85
CA LYS A 32 9.04 -21.87 -3.78
C LYS A 32 7.75 -21.09 -4.10
N LYS A 33 6.60 -21.73 -3.83
CA LYS A 33 5.29 -21.09 -3.63
C LYS A 33 5.40 -19.97 -2.59
N SER A 34 5.27 -18.74 -3.05
CA SER A 34 4.97 -17.55 -2.25
C SER A 34 3.72 -16.96 -2.90
N LYS A 35 2.55 -17.13 -2.27
CA LYS A 35 1.84 -16.08 -1.53
C LYS A 35 1.24 -15.01 -2.46
N ASP A 36 -0.05 -15.20 -2.70
CA ASP A 36 -1.06 -14.18 -3.02
C ASP A 36 -0.72 -13.23 -4.18
N GLU A 37 -0.76 -13.76 -5.41
CA GLU A 37 -0.89 -12.94 -6.62
C GLU A 37 -2.15 -13.40 -7.33
N GLY A 38 -3.09 -12.46 -7.50
CA GLY A 38 -4.44 -12.70 -7.99
C GLY A 38 -4.49 -13.68 -9.14
N GLU A 39 -5.05 -14.85 -8.87
CA GLU A 39 -5.13 -15.96 -9.81
C GLU A 39 -5.75 -15.47 -11.12
N ILE A 40 -4.94 -15.44 -12.18
CA ILE A 40 -5.38 -14.99 -13.51
C ILE A 40 -6.50 -15.94 -13.94
N GLN A 41 -7.73 -15.44 -13.86
CA GLN A 41 -8.92 -16.15 -14.32
C GLN A 41 -8.84 -16.23 -15.85
N ASN A 42 -8.49 -17.41 -16.35
CA ASN A 42 -8.68 -17.82 -17.73
C ASN A 42 -9.95 -18.69 -17.82
N GLY A 43 -10.52 -18.88 -19.02
CA GLY A 43 -11.77 -19.63 -19.17
C GLY A 43 -11.68 -21.05 -18.59
N PHE A 44 -10.52 -21.70 -18.71
CA PHE A 44 -10.25 -22.99 -18.09
C PHE A 44 -10.30 -22.97 -16.55
N SER A 45 -9.76 -21.95 -15.89
CA SER A 45 -9.83 -21.81 -14.42
C SER A 45 -11.27 -21.63 -13.95
N LEU A 46 -12.08 -20.86 -14.69
CA LEU A 46 -13.52 -20.72 -14.40
C LEU A 46 -14.29 -22.03 -14.63
N PHE A 47 -13.94 -22.77 -15.69
CA PHE A 47 -14.51 -24.08 -15.95
C PHE A 47 -14.17 -25.09 -14.87
N CYS A 48 -12.90 -25.14 -14.43
CA CYS A 48 -12.48 -25.97 -13.31
C CYS A 48 -13.31 -25.63 -12.09
N LYS A 49 -13.38 -24.36 -11.67
CA LYS A 49 -14.21 -23.94 -10.51
C LYS A 49 -15.68 -24.34 -10.66
N SER A 50 -16.25 -24.26 -11.85
CA SER A 50 -17.66 -24.61 -12.09
C SER A 50 -17.95 -26.10 -12.15
N ASN A 51 -16.96 -26.94 -12.48
CA ASN A 51 -17.14 -28.37 -12.68
C ASN A 51 -16.39 -29.24 -11.65
N GLN A 52 -15.50 -28.65 -10.86
CA GLN A 52 -14.70 -29.33 -9.84
C GLN A 52 -15.59 -30.04 -8.83
N ASP A 53 -16.67 -29.42 -8.36
CA ASP A 53 -17.60 -30.03 -7.40
C ASP A 53 -18.28 -31.29 -7.97
N LYS A 54 -18.63 -31.25 -9.26
CA LYS A 54 -19.26 -32.39 -9.96
C LYS A 54 -18.28 -33.53 -10.21
N VAL A 55 -17.04 -33.19 -10.55
CA VAL A 55 -15.97 -34.18 -10.76
C VAL A 55 -15.53 -34.81 -9.44
N MET A 56 -15.46 -34.02 -8.37
CA MET A 56 -15.16 -34.49 -7.01
C MET A 56 -16.23 -35.45 -6.48
N ALA A 57 -17.51 -35.14 -6.68
CA ALA A 57 -18.61 -35.99 -6.20
C ALA A 57 -18.66 -37.36 -6.89
N THR A 58 -18.24 -37.42 -8.16
CA THR A 58 -18.30 -38.65 -8.98
C THR A 58 -17.01 -39.47 -8.96
N ASN A 59 -15.92 -38.91 -8.41
CA ASN A 59 -14.60 -39.52 -8.41
C ASN A 59 -13.96 -39.53 -7.00
N GLN A 60 -14.55 -40.33 -6.10
CA GLN A 60 -14.04 -40.48 -4.75
C GLN A 60 -12.64 -41.14 -4.76
N GLY A 61 -11.64 -40.48 -4.15
CA GLY A 61 -10.27 -41.00 -4.02
C GLY A 61 -9.27 -40.54 -5.09
N ILE A 62 -9.68 -39.68 -6.03
CA ILE A 62 -8.77 -39.12 -7.03
C ILE A 62 -7.96 -37.95 -6.44
N SER A 63 -6.64 -37.97 -6.67
CA SER A 63 -5.75 -36.88 -6.23
C SER A 63 -6.01 -35.57 -6.99
N THR A 64 -5.65 -34.43 -6.40
CA THR A 64 -5.79 -33.11 -7.04
C THR A 64 -5.13 -33.03 -8.42
N SER A 65 -3.95 -33.64 -8.59
CA SER A 65 -3.25 -33.72 -9.88
C SER A 65 -4.03 -34.52 -10.94
N GLN A 66 -4.66 -35.63 -10.54
CA GLN A 66 -5.47 -36.45 -11.45
C GLN A 66 -6.79 -35.76 -11.81
N MET A 67 -7.39 -35.01 -10.87
CA MET A 67 -8.60 -34.24 -11.12
C MET A 67 -8.39 -33.11 -12.15
N VAL A 68 -7.26 -32.40 -12.07
CA VAL A 68 -6.91 -31.40 -13.09
C VAL A 68 -6.76 -32.07 -14.46
N ALA A 69 -6.15 -33.25 -14.55
CA ALA A 69 -6.04 -33.99 -15.81
C ALA A 69 -7.42 -34.37 -16.39
N VAL A 70 -8.34 -34.85 -15.55
CA VAL A 70 -9.73 -35.15 -15.96
C VAL A 70 -10.45 -33.88 -16.43
N LEU A 71 -10.29 -32.77 -15.71
CA LEU A 71 -10.88 -31.48 -16.09
C LEU A 71 -10.30 -30.91 -17.39
N VAL A 72 -8.99 -31.10 -17.66
CA VAL A 72 -8.38 -30.74 -18.95
C VAL A 72 -8.99 -31.55 -20.08
N GLU A 73 -9.18 -32.87 -19.89
CA GLU A 73 -9.82 -33.72 -20.89
C GLU A 73 -11.30 -33.34 -21.12
N MET A 74 -12.03 -33.00 -20.06
CA MET A 74 -13.40 -32.50 -20.18
C MET A 74 -13.45 -31.14 -20.90
N TRP A 75 -12.47 -30.28 -20.68
CA TRP A 75 -12.37 -28.99 -21.36
C TRP A 75 -12.07 -29.16 -22.85
N THR A 76 -11.11 -30.01 -23.23
CA THR A 76 -10.75 -30.23 -24.64
C THR A 76 -11.85 -30.91 -25.45
N LYS A 77 -12.73 -31.68 -24.81
CA LYS A 77 -13.94 -32.26 -25.43
C LYS A 77 -15.13 -31.29 -25.48
N LEU A 78 -15.02 -30.12 -24.85
CA LEU A 78 -16.09 -29.13 -24.82
C LEU A 78 -16.18 -28.41 -26.19
N SER A 79 -17.39 -28.17 -26.68
CA SER A 79 -17.59 -27.41 -27.93
C SER A 79 -16.93 -26.02 -27.83
N PRO A 80 -16.34 -25.50 -28.92
CA PRO A 80 -15.79 -24.13 -28.97
C PRO A 80 -16.77 -23.07 -28.48
N GLU A 81 -18.07 -23.23 -28.76
CA GLU A 81 -19.11 -22.29 -28.31
C GLU A 81 -19.25 -22.26 -26.78
N LYS A 82 -19.05 -23.42 -26.13
CA LYS A 82 -19.11 -23.52 -24.67
C LYS A 82 -17.81 -23.03 -24.03
N GLN A 83 -16.65 -23.30 -24.64
CA GLN A 83 -15.36 -22.74 -24.19
C GLN A 83 -15.36 -21.20 -24.28
N ALA A 84 -15.85 -20.65 -25.39
CA ALA A 84 -15.97 -19.21 -25.61
C ALA A 84 -16.83 -18.50 -24.54
N LYS A 85 -17.83 -19.17 -23.96
CA LYS A 85 -18.62 -18.63 -22.83
C LYS A 85 -17.77 -18.44 -21.59
N PHE A 86 -16.90 -19.39 -21.28
CA PHE A 86 -15.99 -19.28 -20.13
C PHE A 86 -14.89 -18.25 -20.39
N ASP A 87 -14.35 -18.18 -21.61
CA ASP A 87 -13.34 -17.18 -21.97
C ASP A 87 -13.91 -15.77 -21.95
N LYS A 88 -15.12 -15.55 -22.50
CA LYS A 88 -15.81 -14.26 -22.40
C LYS A 88 -16.01 -13.85 -20.94
N LYS A 89 -16.47 -14.77 -20.10
CA LYS A 89 -16.66 -14.52 -18.66
C LYS A 89 -15.33 -14.21 -17.95
N ALA A 90 -14.24 -14.84 -18.36
CA ALA A 90 -12.90 -14.53 -17.85
C ALA A 90 -12.46 -13.12 -18.21
N GLU A 91 -12.68 -12.68 -19.45
CA GLU A 91 -12.38 -11.32 -19.90
C GLU A 91 -13.25 -10.27 -19.18
N GLU A 92 -14.54 -10.54 -18.97
CA GLU A 92 -15.43 -9.66 -18.20
C GLU A 92 -14.95 -9.49 -16.75
N LEU A 93 -14.52 -10.58 -16.09
CA LEU A 93 -13.98 -10.52 -14.72
C LEU A 93 -12.63 -9.80 -14.64
N LYS A 94 -11.77 -9.94 -15.66
CA LYS A 94 -10.53 -9.18 -15.76
C LYS A 94 -10.81 -7.69 -15.92
N LYS A 95 -11.78 -7.34 -16.78
CA LYS A 95 -12.19 -5.95 -16.99
C LYS A 95 -12.72 -5.33 -15.69
N ALA A 96 -13.63 -6.02 -14.99
CA ALA A 96 -14.19 -5.54 -13.73
C ALA A 96 -13.10 -5.30 -12.66
N LYS A 97 -12.15 -6.23 -12.50
CA LYS A 97 -11.02 -6.06 -11.57
C LYS A 97 -10.09 -4.91 -11.94
N LYS A 98 -9.87 -4.67 -13.24
CA LYS A 98 -9.07 -3.53 -13.72
C LYS A 98 -9.77 -2.21 -13.39
N GLU A 99 -11.08 -2.12 -13.62
CA GLU A 99 -11.89 -0.95 -13.29
C GLU A 99 -11.90 -0.68 -11.77
N GLU A 100 -12.06 -1.71 -10.93
CA GLU A 100 -12.00 -1.59 -9.46
C GLU A 100 -10.63 -1.05 -8.99
N ASN A 101 -9.53 -1.58 -9.54
CA ASN A 101 -8.19 -1.12 -9.19
C ASN A 101 -7.90 0.31 -9.68
N GLU A 102 -8.40 0.68 -10.86
CA GLU A 102 -8.30 2.04 -11.39
C GLU A 102 -9.11 3.03 -10.54
N GLU A 103 -10.30 2.64 -10.07
CA GLU A 103 -11.11 3.44 -9.15
C GLU A 103 -10.40 3.62 -7.79
N ALA A 104 -9.88 2.53 -7.22
CA ALA A 104 -9.11 2.58 -5.98
C ALA A 104 -7.85 3.45 -6.10
N ALA A 105 -7.19 3.43 -7.26
CA ALA A 105 -6.04 4.29 -7.54
C ALA A 105 -6.45 5.77 -7.62
N ARG A 106 -7.56 6.10 -8.30
CA ARG A 106 -8.11 7.47 -8.35
C ARG A 106 -8.50 7.99 -6.98
N ALA A 107 -9.17 7.18 -6.16
CA ALA A 107 -9.55 7.54 -4.80
C ALA A 107 -8.32 7.86 -3.93
N LYS A 108 -7.25 7.06 -4.04
CA LYS A 108 -5.97 7.31 -3.33
C LYS A 108 -5.30 8.60 -3.79
N GLN A 109 -5.33 8.91 -5.08
CA GLN A 109 -4.78 10.17 -5.61
C GLN A 109 -5.55 11.39 -5.07
N GLN A 110 -6.88 11.36 -5.10
CA GLN A 110 -7.71 12.45 -4.56
C GLN A 110 -7.50 12.65 -3.06
N ALA A 111 -7.37 11.57 -2.28
CA ALA A 111 -7.09 11.67 -0.84
C ALA A 111 -5.71 12.32 -0.57
N LYS A 112 -4.70 11.98 -1.37
CA LYS A 112 -3.36 12.58 -1.27
C LYS A 112 -3.37 14.07 -1.61
N GLU A 113 -4.10 14.47 -2.65
CA GLU A 113 -4.22 15.87 -3.06
C GLU A 113 -4.96 16.70 -2.01
N LYS A 114 -6.09 16.21 -1.49
CA LYS A 114 -6.80 16.87 -0.38
C LYS A 114 -5.92 17.04 0.86
N LYS A 115 -5.13 16.02 1.20
CA LYS A 115 -4.18 16.12 2.31
C LYS A 115 -3.15 17.21 2.08
N ARG A 116 -2.55 17.26 0.88
CA ARG A 116 -1.53 18.27 0.53
C ARG A 116 -2.10 19.69 0.55
N LYS A 117 -3.33 19.87 0.06
CA LYS A 117 -4.02 21.16 0.10
C LYS A 117 -4.28 21.62 1.54
N ARG A 118 -4.68 20.71 2.44
CA ARG A 118 -4.84 21.05 3.86
C ARG A 118 -3.51 21.44 4.51
N GLU A 119 -2.43 20.72 4.21
CA GLU A 119 -1.08 21.06 4.71
C GLU A 119 -0.64 22.45 4.20
N GLU A 120 -0.95 22.80 2.96
CA GLU A 120 -0.67 24.13 2.37
C GLU A 120 -1.55 25.25 2.97
N GLU A 121 -2.83 25.00 3.25
CA GLU A 121 -3.71 25.95 3.94
C GLU A 121 -3.30 26.17 5.41
N GLU A 122 -2.80 25.14 6.11
CA GLU A 122 -2.29 25.26 7.47
C GLU A 122 -0.92 25.96 7.52
N GLU A 123 -0.08 25.80 6.49
CA GLU A 123 1.19 26.54 6.35
C GLU A 123 0.93 28.01 5.97
N SER A 124 0.02 28.28 5.04
CA SER A 124 -0.35 29.64 4.62
C SER A 124 -1.19 30.41 5.63
N SER A 125 -1.91 29.73 6.54
CA SER A 125 -2.60 30.39 7.67
C SER A 125 -1.64 30.71 8.83
N SER A 126 -0.37 30.31 8.73
CA SER A 126 0.70 30.63 9.68
C SER A 126 1.57 31.80 9.21
N ASP A 127 1.13 32.57 8.20
CA ASP A 127 1.78 33.81 7.74
C ASP A 127 1.08 35.10 8.23
N GLU A 128 0.18 34.97 9.21
CA GLU A 128 -0.21 36.06 10.11
C GLU A 128 0.07 35.56 11.53
N GLU A 129 1.32 35.18 11.83
CA GLU A 129 1.79 34.93 13.20
C GLU A 129 1.80 36.26 13.97
N THR A 130 0.60 36.77 14.27
CA THR A 130 0.40 37.85 15.22
C THR A 130 1.02 37.40 16.54
N ASN A 131 1.86 38.23 17.12
CA ASN A 131 2.43 37.91 18.43
C ASN A 131 1.30 37.74 19.45
N HIS A 132 1.50 36.88 20.43
CA HIS A 132 0.52 36.61 21.47
C HIS A 132 0.14 37.91 22.19
N ASP A 133 -1.15 38.11 22.46
CA ASP A 133 -1.64 39.24 23.26
C ASP A 133 -1.36 39.09 24.77
N TYR A 134 -0.55 38.11 25.15
CA TYR A 134 -0.12 37.84 26.52
C TYR A 134 1.40 37.65 26.59
N CYS A 135 1.97 37.94 27.75
CA CYS A 135 3.38 37.69 27.99
C CYS A 135 3.66 36.19 28.17
N ASP A 136 4.53 35.60 27.36
CA ASP A 136 4.93 34.19 27.44
C ASP A 136 5.72 33.83 28.71
N SER A 137 6.18 34.82 29.48
CA SER A 137 6.83 34.60 30.78
C SER A 137 5.85 34.56 31.96
N CYS A 138 4.72 35.27 31.90
CA CYS A 138 3.83 35.42 33.06
C CYS A 138 2.35 35.15 32.77
N GLY A 139 1.97 34.97 31.50
CA GLY A 139 0.62 34.66 31.04
C GLY A 139 -0.38 35.82 31.11
N LYS A 140 0.09 37.06 31.34
CA LYS A 140 -0.77 38.25 31.47
C LYS A 140 -0.68 39.14 30.23
N GLY A 141 -1.79 39.78 29.85
CA GLY A 141 -1.80 40.84 28.83
C GLY A 141 -1.21 42.16 29.32
N GLY A 142 -1.12 43.15 28.43
CA GLY A 142 -0.66 44.52 28.75
C GLY A 142 0.27 45.07 27.68
N ASP A 143 1.26 45.87 28.10
CA ASP A 143 2.28 46.44 27.23
C ASP A 143 3.39 45.41 26.93
N LEU A 144 3.42 44.92 25.70
CA LEU A 144 4.22 43.75 25.32
C LEU A 144 5.19 44.10 24.19
N VAL A 145 6.41 43.57 24.31
CA VAL A 145 7.41 43.55 23.26
C VAL A 145 7.28 42.25 22.46
N CYS A 146 7.18 42.42 21.16
CA CYS A 146 7.02 41.36 20.17
C CYS A 146 8.37 40.81 19.70
N CYS A 147 8.47 39.49 19.50
CA CYS A 147 9.67 38.87 18.93
C CYS A 147 9.57 38.76 17.39
N ASP A 148 10.56 39.25 16.65
CA ASP A 148 10.56 39.26 15.16
C ASP A 148 10.79 37.89 14.49
N GLY A 149 10.72 36.79 15.25
CA GLY A 149 11.04 35.44 14.76
C GLY A 149 10.18 34.31 15.31
N CYS A 150 9.12 34.64 16.04
CA CYS A 150 8.07 33.72 16.48
C CYS A 150 6.94 34.51 17.15
N PRO A 151 5.74 33.93 17.35
CA PRO A 151 4.58 34.60 17.96
C PRO A 151 4.75 35.03 19.43
N ALA A 152 5.93 34.93 20.04
CA ALA A 152 6.09 35.18 21.46
C ALA A 152 6.14 36.67 21.80
N SER A 153 5.49 37.04 22.91
CA SER A 153 5.40 38.40 23.43
C SER A 153 5.88 38.47 24.89
N TYR A 154 6.49 39.58 25.30
CA TYR A 154 7.01 39.73 26.66
C TYR A 154 6.90 41.15 27.21
N HIS A 155 6.61 41.30 28.51
CA HIS A 155 6.79 42.61 29.17
C HIS A 155 8.28 42.96 29.26
N THR A 156 8.62 44.25 29.14
CA THR A 156 9.99 44.76 29.40
C THR A 156 10.50 44.36 30.79
N SER A 157 9.60 44.37 31.79
CA SER A 157 9.90 43.92 33.16
C SER A 157 10.20 42.41 33.25
N CYS A 158 9.49 41.58 32.47
CA CYS A 158 9.75 40.13 32.38
C CYS A 158 11.05 39.82 31.63
N LEU A 159 11.51 40.73 30.76
CA LEU A 159 12.81 40.65 30.10
C LEU A 159 13.96 41.29 30.91
N ASN A 160 13.65 41.88 32.07
CA ASN A 160 14.59 42.66 32.89
C ASN A 160 15.22 43.86 32.14
N VAL A 161 14.47 44.50 31.25
CA VAL A 161 14.89 45.69 30.49
C VAL A 161 14.08 46.91 30.95
N LYS A 162 14.69 48.10 30.94
CA LYS A 162 14.08 49.32 31.49
C LYS A 162 13.10 49.98 30.53
N SER A 163 13.42 50.03 29.24
CA SER A 163 12.53 50.51 28.18
C SER A 163 12.59 49.59 26.96
N PRO A 164 11.55 49.57 26.11
CA PRO A 164 11.62 48.84 24.84
C PRO A 164 12.67 49.44 23.88
N GLU A 165 13.01 50.72 24.03
CA GLU A 165 14.04 51.42 23.23
C GLU A 165 15.46 50.93 23.50
N ASP A 166 15.69 50.31 24.67
CA ASP A 166 16.97 49.68 25.02
C ASP A 166 17.18 48.34 24.27
N LEU A 167 16.15 47.81 23.62
CA LEU A 167 16.23 46.58 22.85
C LEU A 167 16.74 46.84 21.43
N PRO A 168 17.54 45.93 20.84
CA PRO A 168 17.91 46.02 19.43
C PRO A 168 16.67 45.95 18.53
N ASP A 169 16.67 46.72 17.45
CA ASP A 169 15.69 46.61 16.37
C ASP A 169 16.37 46.01 15.12
N PRO A 170 16.02 44.79 14.67
CA PRO A 170 14.99 43.88 15.18
C PRO A 170 15.38 43.12 16.47
N TRP A 171 14.39 42.79 17.32
CA TRP A 171 14.56 42.07 18.58
C TRP A 171 14.13 40.60 18.49
N TYR A 172 14.91 39.71 19.12
CA TYR A 172 14.64 38.28 19.16
C TYR A 172 14.66 37.73 20.58
N CYS A 173 13.67 36.93 20.94
CA CYS A 173 13.63 36.24 22.23
C CYS A 173 14.79 35.24 22.35
N SER A 174 15.12 34.84 23.58
CA SER A 174 16.20 33.87 23.85
C SER A 174 16.05 32.56 23.06
N GLY A 175 14.81 32.09 22.88
CA GLY A 175 14.49 30.92 22.08
C GLY A 175 14.80 31.09 20.59
N CYS A 176 14.57 32.28 20.03
CA CYS A 176 14.93 32.63 18.64
C CYS A 176 16.42 32.77 18.46
N VAL A 177 17.10 33.46 19.38
CA VAL A 177 18.57 33.60 19.36
C VAL A 177 19.22 32.22 19.40
N LEU A 178 18.81 31.33 20.31
CA LEU A 178 19.32 29.96 20.40
C LEU A 178 19.07 29.14 19.13
N ARG A 179 17.89 29.28 18.50
CA ARG A 179 17.60 28.63 17.21
C ARG A 179 18.55 29.12 16.11
N ARG A 180 18.75 30.43 16.02
CA ARG A 180 19.52 31.09 14.96
C ARG A 180 21.03 30.89 15.13
N SER A 181 21.51 30.79 16.37
CA SER A 181 22.90 30.48 16.71
C SER A 181 23.24 28.98 16.59
N GLY A 182 22.36 28.14 16.02
CA GLY A 182 22.64 26.73 15.75
C GLY A 182 22.45 25.79 16.95
N GLY A 183 21.76 26.24 18.00
CA GLY A 183 21.55 25.49 19.24
C GLY A 183 20.51 24.36 19.17
N ARG A 184 19.82 24.19 18.05
CA ARG A 184 19.00 23.00 17.78
C ARG A 184 19.75 22.12 16.78
N LYS A 185 20.38 21.04 17.26
CA LYS A 185 20.71 19.91 16.39
C LYS A 185 19.37 19.37 15.88
N GLU A 186 18.89 19.87 14.75
CA GLU A 186 18.01 19.09 13.87
C GLU A 186 18.68 17.72 13.75
N ALA A 187 18.10 16.70 14.39
CA ALA A 187 18.75 15.40 14.47
C ALA A 187 19.06 14.98 13.04
N SER A 188 20.36 14.84 12.74
CA SER A 188 20.84 14.49 11.42
C SER A 188 20.07 13.27 10.94
N LYS A 189 19.84 13.18 9.63
CA LYS A 189 19.22 12.01 9.00
C LYS A 189 19.89 10.70 9.45
N GLU A 190 21.17 10.76 9.78
CA GLU A 190 21.98 9.69 10.40
C GLU A 190 21.49 9.31 11.81
N GLU A 191 21.27 10.30 12.69
CA GLU A 191 20.79 10.11 14.06
C GLU A 191 19.37 9.54 14.09
N LYS A 192 18.48 10.08 13.22
CA LYS A 192 17.12 9.54 13.05
C LYS A 192 17.14 8.09 12.54
N ARG A 193 18.13 7.69 11.74
CA ARG A 193 18.31 6.30 11.29
C ARG A 193 18.82 5.40 12.41
N ARG A 194 19.75 5.87 13.24
CA ARG A 194 20.27 5.12 14.40
C ARG A 194 19.17 4.81 15.41
N ILE A 195 18.42 5.83 15.84
CA ILE A 195 17.29 5.69 16.77
C ILE A 195 16.25 4.68 16.24
N LYS A 196 15.95 4.74 14.94
CA LYS A 196 15.00 3.82 14.28
C LYS A 196 15.52 2.37 14.23
N MET A 197 16.82 2.16 14.13
CA MET A 197 17.43 0.82 14.15
C MET A 197 17.34 0.23 15.56
N GLU A 198 17.71 1.00 16.58
CA GLU A 198 17.65 0.58 17.99
C GLU A 198 16.21 0.26 18.43
N GLU A 199 15.22 1.01 17.95
CA GLU A 199 13.81 0.73 18.24
C GLU A 199 13.33 -0.59 17.62
N ARG A 200 13.83 -0.94 16.42
CA ARG A 200 13.54 -2.23 15.78
C ARG A 200 14.15 -3.37 16.57
N GLU A 201 15.40 -3.25 16.99
CA GLU A 201 16.09 -4.26 17.80
C GLU A 201 15.38 -4.47 19.15
N ARG A 202 14.96 -3.38 19.81
CA ARG A 202 14.19 -3.47 21.06
C ARG A 202 12.84 -4.14 20.87
N LYS A 203 12.16 -3.90 19.75
CA LYS A 203 10.90 -4.59 19.39
C LYS A 203 11.11 -6.07 19.11
N GLU A 204 12.21 -6.44 18.46
CA GLU A 204 12.55 -7.85 18.24
C GLU A 204 12.95 -8.56 19.54
N ALA A 205 13.70 -7.92 20.43
CA ALA A 205 14.03 -8.48 21.75
C ALA A 205 12.76 -8.79 22.56
N ARG A 206 11.82 -7.85 22.61
CA ARG A 206 10.51 -8.06 23.26
C ARG A 206 9.66 -9.17 22.63
N ARG A 207 9.87 -9.49 21.35
CA ARG A 207 9.22 -10.62 20.68
C ARG A 207 9.85 -11.95 21.07
N ARG A 208 11.18 -11.98 21.24
CA ARG A 208 11.92 -13.17 21.67
C ARG A 208 11.66 -13.53 23.14
N GLU A 209 11.32 -12.55 23.99
CA GLU A 209 10.95 -12.82 25.39
C GLU A 209 9.49 -13.27 25.57
N LYS A 210 8.64 -13.10 24.56
CA LYS A 210 7.20 -13.43 24.60
C LYS A 210 6.84 -14.71 23.85
N GLY A 211 7.80 -15.34 23.17
CA GLY A 211 7.66 -16.63 22.50
C GLY A 211 8.51 -17.68 23.18
#